data_AF-A0A7X7QH23-F1
#
_entry.id   AF-A0A7X7QH23-F1
#
_cell.length_a   1.000
_cell.length_b   1.000
_cell.length_c   1.000
_cell.angle_alpha   90.00
_cell.angle_beta   90.00
_cell.angle_gamma   90.00
#
_symmetry.space_group_name_H-M   'P 1'
#
loop_
_entity.id
_entity.type
_entity.pdbx_description
1 polymer ?
#
loop_
_entity_poly.entity_id
_entity_poly.type
_entity_poly.pdbx_seq_one_letter_code
_entity_poly.pdbx_strand_id
1 'polypeptide(L)'
;MRVAVLHNAVAPDAPPEDRDTLVQVEAVRAALVRLGHDAATLACTLDLSSLPGDLDRLKAEAVFNLVESLDGIDSLLYLPLAVLDSLGIPYAGSRTAAMFLTSNKPLAKQWMRQAGLPTPDWIDSSSTKPQPSVAPQPLAVSQPVSAPNRWIIKGVWEHGSDGMDDDALLN
;
A
#
# COMPACT_ATOMS: atom_id res chain seq x y z
N MET A 1 10.65 24.40 -5.42
CA MET A 1 9.24 23.97 -5.50
C MET A 1 8.70 23.81 -4.10
N ARG A 2 7.40 24.02 -3.92
CA ARG A 2 6.65 23.73 -2.72
C ARG A 2 6.03 22.34 -2.80
N VAL A 3 6.46 21.45 -1.91
CA VAL A 3 6.08 20.03 -1.87
C VAL A 3 5.24 19.78 -0.62
N ALA A 4 4.04 19.25 -0.80
CA ALA A 4 3.24 18.75 0.31
C ALA A 4 3.66 17.30 0.64
N VAL A 5 4.07 17.03 1.87
CA VAL A 5 4.30 15.68 2.40
C VAL A 5 2.97 15.20 2.96
N LEU A 6 2.23 14.44 2.15
CA LEU A 6 0.90 13.93 2.48
C LEU A 6 1.05 12.62 3.27
N HIS A 7 0.39 12.49 4.41
CA HIS A 7 0.44 11.29 5.26
C HIS A 7 -0.93 10.99 5.87
N ASN A 8 -1.21 9.77 6.33
CA ASN A 8 -2.44 9.49 7.07
C ASN A 8 -2.50 10.34 8.35
N ALA A 9 -3.70 10.75 8.73
CA ALA A 9 -3.90 11.41 10.02
C ALA A 9 -3.55 10.43 11.15
N VAL A 10 -2.66 10.87 12.05
CA VAL A 10 -2.23 10.10 13.22
C VAL A 10 -2.88 10.72 14.45
N ALA A 11 -3.71 9.95 15.16
CA ALA A 11 -4.34 10.40 16.38
C ALA A 11 -3.30 10.61 17.51
N PRO A 12 -3.53 11.51 18.49
CA PRO A 12 -2.59 11.71 19.59
C PRO A 12 -2.31 10.44 20.41
N ASP A 13 -3.31 9.58 20.52
CA ASP A 13 -3.30 8.28 21.21
C ASP A 13 -3.06 7.10 20.27
N ALA A 14 -2.66 7.37 19.01
CA ALA A 14 -2.40 6.32 18.03
C ALA A 14 -1.32 5.33 18.52
N PRO A 15 -1.45 4.04 18.18
CA PRO A 15 -0.48 3.01 18.52
C PRO A 15 0.92 3.35 17.98
N PRO A 16 1.98 2.75 18.54
CA PRO A 16 3.36 3.02 18.12
C PRO A 16 3.60 2.84 16.61
N GLU A 17 2.96 1.84 15.99
CA GLU A 17 3.05 1.56 14.55
C GLU A 17 2.57 2.76 13.70
N ASP A 18 1.45 3.39 14.04
CA ASP A 18 0.95 4.57 13.34
C ASP A 18 1.84 5.82 13.56
N ARG A 19 2.64 5.84 14.63
CA ARG A 19 3.58 6.93 14.91
C ARG A 19 4.84 6.85 14.06
N ASP A 20 5.17 5.68 13.51
CA ASP A 20 6.32 5.54 12.61
C ASP A 20 6.13 6.38 11.34
N THR A 21 4.89 6.58 10.89
CA THR A 21 4.56 7.51 9.81
C THR A 21 5.11 8.91 10.09
N LEU A 22 5.03 9.41 11.34
CA LEU A 22 5.53 10.75 11.69
C LEU A 22 7.06 10.83 11.59
N VAL A 23 7.76 9.73 11.89
CA VAL A 23 9.22 9.63 11.70
C VAL A 23 9.57 9.70 10.21
N GLN A 24 8.82 8.98 9.36
CA GLN A 24 8.99 9.04 7.91
C GLN A 24 8.71 10.44 7.35
N VAL A 25 7.65 11.09 7.82
CA VAL A 25 7.28 12.47 7.43
C VAL A 25 8.43 13.43 7.70
N GLU A 26 9.03 13.41 8.90
CA GLU A 26 10.14 14.30 9.21
C GLU A 26 11.41 13.94 8.42
N ALA A 27 11.69 12.65 8.21
CA ALA A 27 12.82 12.22 7.38
C ALA A 27 12.71 12.74 5.93
N VAL A 28 11.53 12.59 5.32
CA VAL A 28 11.24 13.08 3.96
C VAL A 28 11.28 14.60 3.91
N ARG A 29 10.65 15.29 4.88
CA ARG A 29 10.66 16.75 4.97
C ARG A 29 12.07 17.30 5.08
N ALA A 30 12.89 16.75 5.97
CA ALA A 30 14.29 17.15 6.13
C ALA A 30 15.11 16.92 4.85
N ALA A 31 14.86 15.83 4.12
CA ALA A 31 15.50 15.56 2.84
C ALA A 31 15.10 16.59 1.76
N LEU A 32 13.82 16.90 1.64
CA LEU A 32 13.30 17.92 0.69
C LEU A 32 13.90 19.30 0.96
N VAL A 33 13.93 19.73 2.24
CA VAL A 33 14.53 21.00 2.64
C VAL A 33 16.03 21.05 2.30
N ARG A 34 16.77 19.98 2.60
CA ARG A 34 18.20 19.88 2.28
C ARG A 34 18.47 19.95 0.77
N LEU A 35 17.53 19.51 -0.06
CA LEU A 35 17.58 19.60 -1.52
C LEU A 35 17.11 20.96 -2.07
N GLY A 36 16.73 21.91 -1.21
CA GLY A 36 16.33 23.26 -1.60
C GLY A 36 14.84 23.42 -1.94
N HIS A 37 13.99 22.48 -1.54
CA HIS A 37 12.53 22.59 -1.68
C HIS A 37 11.89 23.21 -0.42
N ASP A 38 10.74 23.87 -0.60
CA ASP A 38 9.85 24.22 0.51
C ASP A 38 8.95 23.01 0.78
N ALA A 39 8.90 22.53 2.03
CA ALA A 39 8.21 21.29 2.38
C ALA A 39 7.23 21.52 3.55
N ALA A 40 5.95 21.29 3.26
CA ALA A 40 4.86 21.39 4.24
C ALA A 40 4.23 20.02 4.46
N THR A 41 3.88 19.68 5.70
CA THR A 41 3.17 18.44 6.01
C THR A 41 1.66 18.63 5.82
N LEU A 42 0.96 17.60 5.38
CA LEU A 42 -0.49 17.59 5.23
C LEU A 42 -1.04 16.24 5.69
N ALA A 43 -1.88 16.24 6.71
CA ALA A 43 -2.57 15.05 7.17
C ALA A 43 -3.79 14.77 6.28
N CYS A 44 -3.94 13.52 5.87
CA CYS A 44 -5.05 13.02 5.06
C CYS A 44 -6.04 12.28 5.96
N THR A 45 -7.33 12.62 5.84
CA THR A 45 -8.43 12.00 6.59
C THR A 45 -9.43 11.38 5.62
N LEU A 46 -10.51 10.79 6.15
CA LEU A 46 -11.65 10.36 5.34
C LEU A 46 -12.39 11.53 4.66
N ASP A 47 -12.20 12.77 5.10
CA ASP A 47 -12.73 13.95 4.41
C ASP A 47 -11.85 14.34 3.22
N LEU A 48 -11.87 13.49 2.20
CA LEU A 48 -11.15 13.69 0.94
C LEU A 48 -11.64 14.93 0.16
N SER A 49 -12.80 15.50 0.52
CA SER A 49 -13.33 16.70 -0.11
C SER A 49 -12.55 17.96 0.26
N SER A 50 -11.89 17.96 1.42
CA SER A 50 -11.01 19.03 1.90
C SER A 50 -9.65 19.05 1.20
N LEU A 51 -9.16 17.88 0.77
CA LEU A 51 -7.79 17.70 0.25
C LEU A 51 -7.44 18.67 -0.90
N PRO A 52 -8.29 18.90 -1.92
CA PRO A 52 -8.01 19.90 -2.96
C PRO A 52 -7.79 21.31 -2.41
N GLY A 53 -8.66 21.74 -1.48
CA GLY A 53 -8.60 23.08 -0.89
C GLY A 53 -7.37 23.28 0.00
N ASP A 54 -6.94 22.23 0.70
CA ASP A 54 -5.75 22.28 1.53
C ASP A 54 -4.46 22.28 0.70
N LEU A 55 -4.41 21.51 -0.39
CA LEU A 55 -3.30 21.56 -1.35
C LEU A 55 -3.19 22.93 -2.03
N ASP A 56 -4.31 23.54 -2.41
CA ASP A 56 -4.36 24.90 -2.99
C ASP A 56 -3.91 25.98 -1.99
N ARG A 57 -4.39 25.90 -0.74
CA ARG A 57 -3.97 26.82 0.34
C ARG A 57 -2.48 26.71 0.63
N LEU A 58 -1.95 25.49 0.59
CA LEU A 58 -0.53 25.23 0.67
C LEU A 58 0.21 25.61 -0.62
N LYS A 59 -0.45 25.97 -1.71
CA LYS A 59 0.17 26.22 -3.02
C LYS A 59 1.13 25.09 -3.41
N ALA A 60 0.71 23.85 -3.18
CA ALA A 60 1.53 22.68 -3.45
C ALA A 60 1.74 22.51 -4.96
N GLU A 61 3.00 22.48 -5.39
CA GLU A 61 3.40 22.25 -6.78
C GLU A 61 3.58 20.75 -7.06
N ALA A 62 3.83 19.95 -6.01
CA ALA A 62 3.92 18.50 -6.04
C ALA A 62 3.57 17.90 -4.68
N VAL A 63 3.26 16.60 -4.65
CA VAL A 63 2.99 15.86 -3.42
C VAL A 63 4.00 14.72 -3.25
N PHE A 64 4.55 14.57 -2.06
CA PHE A 64 5.22 13.34 -1.64
C PHE A 64 4.21 12.54 -0.82
N ASN A 65 3.69 11.44 -1.38
CA ASN A 65 2.66 10.64 -0.74
C ASN A 65 3.26 9.56 0.18
N LEU A 66 2.90 9.62 1.45
CA LEU A 66 3.20 8.66 2.51
C LEU A 66 1.91 8.08 3.14
N VAL A 67 0.76 8.24 2.50
CA VAL A 67 -0.48 7.64 3.02
C VAL A 67 -0.43 6.12 2.86
N GLU A 68 -0.54 5.42 3.98
CA GLU A 68 -0.52 3.96 4.06
C GLU A 68 -1.89 3.36 4.43
N SER A 69 -2.74 4.13 5.12
CA SER A 69 -4.13 3.79 5.43
C SER A 69 -4.99 5.05 5.53
N LEU A 70 -6.32 4.93 5.57
CA LEU A 70 -7.21 6.01 5.99
C LEU A 70 -8.08 5.54 7.14
N ASP A 71 -8.00 6.23 8.28
CA ASP A 71 -8.74 5.87 9.50
C ASP A 71 -8.52 4.41 9.93
N GLY A 72 -7.28 3.92 9.78
CA GLY A 72 -6.90 2.53 10.05
C GLY A 72 -7.35 1.52 8.99
N ILE A 73 -7.87 1.96 7.84
CA ILE A 73 -8.37 1.08 6.78
C ILE A 73 -7.42 1.10 5.57
N ASP A 74 -6.53 0.11 5.48
CA ASP A 74 -5.54 -0.04 4.39
C ASP A 74 -6.18 -0.13 3.00
N SER A 75 -7.37 -0.74 2.91
CA SER A 75 -8.08 -0.88 1.64
C SER A 75 -8.51 0.46 1.03
N LEU A 76 -8.35 1.58 1.76
CA LEU A 76 -8.68 2.93 1.28
C LEU A 76 -7.46 3.74 0.81
N LEU A 77 -6.24 3.21 0.93
CA LEU A 77 -5.00 3.97 0.64
C LEU A 77 -4.90 4.53 -0.79
N TYR A 78 -5.65 3.96 -1.74
CA TYR A 78 -5.66 4.43 -3.13
C TYR A 78 -6.59 5.64 -3.36
N LEU A 79 -7.49 5.96 -2.41
CA LEU A 79 -8.46 7.03 -2.58
C LEU A 79 -7.82 8.43 -2.61
N PRO A 80 -6.85 8.79 -1.74
CA PRO A 80 -6.17 10.08 -1.85
C PRO A 80 -5.48 10.24 -3.21
N LEU A 81 -4.92 9.14 -3.74
CA LEU A 81 -4.28 9.13 -5.05
C LEU A 81 -5.28 9.43 -6.18
N ALA A 82 -6.51 8.93 -6.07
CA ALA A 82 -7.56 9.22 -7.05
C ALA A 82 -7.90 10.71 -7.09
N VAL A 83 -7.91 11.36 -5.92
CA VAL A 83 -8.05 12.82 -5.83
C VAL A 83 -6.85 13.50 -6.50
N LEU A 84 -5.61 13.11 -6.17
CA LEU A 84 -4.40 13.70 -6.77
C LEU A 84 -4.37 13.53 -8.30
N ASP A 85 -4.73 12.35 -8.81
CA ASP A 85 -4.86 12.07 -10.25
C ASP A 85 -5.87 13.02 -10.91
N SER A 86 -7.02 13.26 -10.26
CA SER A 86 -8.06 14.17 -10.78
C SER A 86 -7.63 15.64 -10.80
N LEU A 87 -6.78 16.05 -9.84
CA LEU A 87 -6.25 17.40 -9.76
C LEU A 87 -5.10 17.64 -10.75
N GLY A 88 -4.52 16.57 -11.30
CA GLY A 88 -3.34 16.65 -12.17
C GLY A 88 -2.08 17.13 -11.47
N ILE A 89 -2.06 17.14 -10.13
CA ILE A 89 -0.88 17.51 -9.34
C ILE A 89 0.11 16.35 -9.42
N PRO A 90 1.38 16.59 -9.76
CA PRO A 90 2.38 15.53 -9.78
C PRO A 90 2.65 15.03 -8.36
N TYR A 91 2.76 13.71 -8.19
CA TYR A 91 3.11 13.12 -6.91
C TYR A 91 4.08 11.95 -7.04
N ALA A 92 4.86 11.74 -5.98
CA ALA A 92 5.80 10.62 -5.90
C ALA A 92 5.06 9.30 -5.66
N GLY A 93 5.55 8.22 -6.28
CA GLY A 93 5.02 6.87 -6.13
C GLY A 93 4.16 6.39 -7.30
N SER A 94 3.32 5.40 -7.03
CA SER A 94 2.45 4.76 -8.02
C SER A 94 1.11 5.46 -8.14
N ARG A 95 0.54 5.46 -9.34
CA ARG A 95 -0.81 6.01 -9.55
C ARG A 95 -1.93 5.15 -8.98
N THR A 96 -3.14 5.71 -8.88
CA THR A 96 -4.32 5.05 -8.29
C THR A 96 -4.54 3.64 -8.81
N ALA A 97 -4.53 3.46 -10.14
CA ALA A 97 -4.76 2.15 -10.74
C ALA A 97 -3.69 1.12 -10.33
N ALA A 98 -2.42 1.51 -10.35
CA ALA A 98 -1.34 0.64 -9.92
C ALA A 98 -1.46 0.30 -8.43
N MET A 99 -1.68 1.30 -7.57
CA MET A 99 -1.84 1.07 -6.13
C MET A 99 -3.01 0.17 -5.79
N PHE A 100 -4.18 0.41 -6.39
CA PHE A 100 -5.36 -0.45 -6.21
C PHE A 100 -5.06 -1.91 -6.59
N LEU A 101 -4.42 -2.12 -7.73
CA LEU A 101 -4.09 -3.46 -8.24
C LEU A 101 -3.07 -4.17 -7.35
N THR A 102 -2.04 -3.47 -6.89
CA THR A 102 -0.91 -4.09 -6.18
C THR A 102 -1.16 -4.27 -4.69
N SER A 103 -2.01 -3.45 -4.07
CA SER A 103 -2.31 -3.57 -2.63
C SER A 103 -3.29 -4.69 -2.31
N ASN A 104 -4.11 -5.13 -3.27
CA ASN A 104 -4.93 -6.33 -3.14
C ASN A 104 -4.14 -7.58 -3.53
N LYS A 105 -3.78 -8.42 -2.56
CA LYS A 105 -2.87 -9.55 -2.80
C LYS A 105 -3.41 -10.60 -3.78
N PRO A 106 -4.66 -11.11 -3.66
CA PRO A 106 -5.24 -11.98 -4.67
C PRO A 106 -5.25 -11.36 -6.07
N LEU A 107 -5.67 -10.10 -6.20
CA LEU A 107 -5.73 -9.40 -7.48
C LEU A 107 -4.33 -9.23 -8.09
N ALA A 108 -3.36 -8.75 -7.30
CA ALA A 108 -1.97 -8.65 -7.71
C ALA A 108 -1.42 -10.00 -8.20
N LYS A 109 -1.71 -11.09 -7.49
CA LYS A 109 -1.32 -12.44 -7.89
C LYS A 109 -1.97 -12.90 -9.19
N GLN A 110 -3.25 -12.59 -9.42
CA GLN A 110 -3.92 -12.87 -10.68
C GLN A 110 -3.24 -12.15 -11.85
N TRP A 111 -2.94 -10.86 -11.69
CA TRP A 111 -2.23 -10.06 -12.69
C TRP A 111 -0.82 -10.59 -12.96
N MET A 112 -0.06 -10.94 -11.91
CA MET A 112 1.26 -11.56 -12.05
C MET A 112 1.18 -12.89 -12.82
N ARG A 113 0.23 -13.77 -12.48
CA ARG A 113 0.05 -15.06 -13.19
C ARG A 113 -0.35 -14.86 -14.65
N GLN A 114 -1.23 -13.92 -14.95
CA GLN A 114 -1.59 -13.57 -16.34
C GLN A 114 -0.38 -13.07 -17.14
N ALA A 115 0.56 -12.39 -16.48
CA ALA A 115 1.84 -11.98 -17.05
C ALA A 115 2.90 -13.10 -17.10
N GLY A 116 2.58 -14.33 -16.69
CA GLY A 116 3.50 -15.46 -16.66
C GLY A 116 4.48 -15.47 -15.48
N LEU A 117 4.27 -14.62 -14.47
CA LEU A 117 5.11 -14.56 -13.27
C LEU A 117 4.60 -15.57 -12.22
N PRO A 118 5.52 -16.32 -11.57
CA PRO A 118 5.14 -17.30 -10.55
C PRO A 118 4.65 -16.59 -9.28
N THR A 119 3.55 -17.09 -8.70
CA THR A 119 3.08 -16.67 -7.38
C THR A 119 2.65 -17.89 -6.57
N PRO A 120 2.82 -17.88 -5.22
CA PRO A 120 2.28 -18.93 -4.37
C PRO A 120 0.77 -19.10 -4.59
N ASP A 121 0.31 -20.36 -4.57
CA ASP A 121 -1.12 -20.69 -4.55
C ASP A 121 -1.82 -20.00 -3.37
N TRP A 122 -3.11 -19.71 -3.52
CA TRP A 122 -3.92 -19.13 -2.46
C TRP A 122 -5.35 -19.66 -2.51
N ILE A 123 -6.02 -19.54 -1.39
CA ILE A 123 -7.44 -19.79 -1.20
C ILE A 123 -8.05 -18.47 -0.75
N ASP A 124 -9.11 -18.02 -1.41
CA ASP A 124 -9.90 -16.87 -0.94
C ASP A 124 -11.13 -17.38 -0.18
N SER A 125 -11.62 -16.60 0.78
CA SER A 125 -12.87 -16.80 1.52
C SER A 125 -14.09 -17.12 0.62
N SER A 126 -14.10 -16.61 -0.61
CA SER A 126 -15.16 -16.86 -1.60
C SER A 126 -15.07 -18.24 -2.29
N SER A 127 -13.99 -18.99 -2.07
CA SER A 127 -13.70 -20.25 -2.77
C SER A 127 -13.09 -21.30 -1.84
N THR A 128 -13.66 -22.50 -1.78
CA THR A 128 -13.10 -23.62 -1.00
C THR A 128 -12.02 -24.43 -1.72
N LYS A 129 -11.70 -24.07 -2.97
CA LYS A 129 -10.66 -24.73 -3.77
C LYS A 129 -9.48 -23.78 -4.00
N PRO A 130 -8.23 -24.25 -3.88
CA PRO A 130 -7.06 -23.45 -4.25
C PRO A 130 -7.17 -22.97 -5.69
N GLN A 131 -6.82 -21.70 -5.93
CA GLN A 131 -6.72 -21.17 -7.28
C GLN A 131 -5.45 -21.75 -7.93
N PRO A 132 -5.57 -22.68 -8.89
CA PRO A 132 -4.42 -23.42 -9.39
C PRO A 132 -3.47 -22.47 -10.13
N SER A 133 -2.16 -22.70 -9.94
CA SER A 133 -1.13 -22.12 -10.77
C SER A 133 -1.40 -22.39 -12.25
N VAL A 134 -1.50 -21.33 -13.06
CA VAL A 134 -1.47 -21.41 -14.54
C VAL A 134 -0.05 -21.13 -15.05
N ALA A 135 0.98 -21.26 -14.19
CA ALA A 135 2.34 -21.00 -14.60
C ALA A 135 2.68 -21.86 -15.85
N PRO A 136 3.36 -21.31 -16.87
CA PRO A 136 4.00 -22.15 -17.87
C PRO A 136 4.83 -23.19 -17.11
N GLN A 137 4.65 -24.46 -17.45
CA GLN A 137 5.24 -25.59 -16.71
C GLN A 137 6.69 -25.23 -16.32
N PRO A 138 7.06 -25.33 -15.04
CA PRO A 138 8.43 -25.06 -14.66
C PRO A 138 9.33 -26.03 -15.44
N LEU A 139 10.45 -25.52 -15.98
CA LEU A 139 11.61 -26.34 -16.30
C LEU A 139 11.83 -27.27 -15.10
N ALA A 140 11.66 -28.56 -15.35
CA ALA A 140 11.55 -29.60 -14.34
C ALA A 140 12.71 -29.51 -13.33
N VAL A 141 12.42 -28.98 -12.14
CA VAL A 141 13.20 -29.27 -10.95
C VAL A 141 12.33 -30.20 -10.12
N SER A 142 12.59 -31.48 -10.28
CA SER A 142 12.00 -32.56 -9.51
C SER A 142 12.35 -32.38 -8.03
N GLN A 143 11.46 -31.75 -7.26
CA GLN A 143 11.47 -31.89 -5.81
C GLN A 143 10.24 -32.68 -5.36
N PRO A 144 10.42 -33.73 -4.54
CA PRO A 144 9.31 -34.46 -3.98
C PRO A 144 8.61 -33.56 -2.95
N VAL A 145 7.36 -33.15 -3.23
CA VAL A 145 6.55 -32.39 -2.28
C VAL A 145 6.02 -33.37 -1.23
N SER A 146 6.79 -33.56 -0.16
CA SER A 146 6.40 -34.37 1.01
C SER A 146 6.49 -33.54 2.30
N ALA A 147 6.06 -32.27 2.23
CA ALA A 147 5.76 -31.48 3.42
C ALA A 147 4.24 -31.36 3.56
N PRO A 148 3.65 -31.42 4.77
CA PRO A 148 2.25 -31.05 4.97
C PRO A 148 2.01 -29.66 4.38
N ASN A 149 0.84 -29.46 3.79
CA ASN A 149 0.48 -28.22 3.09
C ASN A 149 0.43 -27.06 4.08
N ARG A 150 1.58 -26.45 4.36
CA ARG A 150 1.67 -25.29 5.23
C ARG A 150 1.17 -24.06 4.51
N TRP A 151 0.14 -23.42 5.07
CA TRP A 151 -0.43 -22.17 4.55
C TRP A 151 -0.11 -21.01 5.48
N ILE A 152 -0.06 -19.81 4.91
CA ILE A 152 0.02 -18.54 5.64
C ILE A 152 -1.31 -17.83 5.47
N ILE A 153 -1.98 -17.49 6.57
CA ILE A 153 -3.11 -16.57 6.59
C ILE A 153 -2.57 -15.14 6.52
N LYS A 154 -3.16 -14.31 5.67
CA LYS A 154 -2.88 -12.87 5.65
C LYS A 154 -4.10 -12.08 5.23
N GLY A 155 -4.28 -10.88 5.80
CA GLY A 155 -5.22 -9.88 5.29
C GLY A 155 -5.01 -9.60 3.80
N VAL A 156 -6.12 -9.46 3.07
CA VAL A 156 -6.15 -9.23 1.61
C VAL A 156 -5.46 -7.92 1.26
N TRP A 157 -5.77 -6.87 2.01
CA TRP A 157 -5.28 -5.50 1.81
C TRP A 157 -4.17 -5.13 2.80
N GLU A 158 -4.18 -5.69 4.00
CA GLU A 158 -3.28 -5.29 5.11
C GLU A 158 -1.79 -5.32 4.76
N HIS A 159 -1.10 -4.27 5.20
CA HIS A 159 0.34 -4.11 5.07
C HIS A 159 1.02 -4.45 6.41
N GLY A 160 2.19 -3.87 6.73
CA GLY A 160 2.81 -3.94 8.07
C GLY A 160 3.36 -5.28 8.58
N SER A 161 3.01 -6.40 7.95
CA SER A 161 3.12 -7.74 8.57
C SER A 161 2.16 -7.94 9.74
N ASP A 162 1.08 -7.17 9.80
CA ASP A 162 0.06 -7.33 10.83
C ASP A 162 -0.55 -8.72 10.75
N GLY A 163 -0.71 -9.34 11.93
CA GLY A 163 -1.17 -10.71 12.08
C GLY A 163 -0.21 -11.78 11.53
N MET A 164 1.08 -11.46 11.29
CA MET A 164 2.11 -12.44 10.91
C MET A 164 2.89 -12.94 12.12
N ASP A 165 2.26 -13.80 12.92
CA ASP A 165 2.91 -14.57 13.99
C ASP A 165 2.77 -16.09 13.71
N ASP A 166 3.14 -16.92 14.69
CA ASP A 166 3.04 -18.38 14.56
C ASP A 166 1.60 -18.86 14.35
N ASP A 167 0.59 -18.08 14.77
CA ASP A 167 -0.83 -18.40 14.57
C ASP A 167 -1.29 -18.16 13.12
N ALA A 168 -0.50 -17.45 12.31
CA ALA A 168 -0.73 -17.30 10.88
C ALA A 168 -0.44 -18.58 10.08
N LEU A 169 0.19 -19.60 10.68
CA LEU A 169 0.59 -20.84 10.02
C LEU A 169 -0.47 -21.95 10.20
N LEU A 170 -1.05 -22.41 9.10
CA LEU A 170 -1.94 -23.58 9.07
C LEU A 170 -1.21 -24.79 8.47
N ASN A 171 -1.54 -26.02 8.90
CA ASN A 171 -1.01 -27.29 8.35
C ASN A 171 -2.08 -28.10 7.61
#